data_AF-A0A819IAA7-F1
#
_entry.id   AF-A0A819IAA7-F1
#
_cell.length_a   1.000
_cell.length_b   1.000
_cell.length_c   1.000
_cell.angle_alpha   90.00
_cell.angle_beta   90.00
_cell.angle_gamma   90.00
#
_symmetry.space_group_name_H-M   'P 1'
#
loop_
_entity.id
_entity.type
_entity.pdbx_description
1 polymer ?
#
loop_
_entity_poly.entity_id
_entity_poly.type
_entity_poly.pdbx_seq_one_letter_code
_entity_poly.pdbx_strand_id
1 'polypeptide(L)'
;MSNLEKLDLYINVVERKTFFDGNDLKMNIINHMPQLNKFTFNICSLSNFYNEINLPSNEYIQRTFSNFNNKQIICWTDYFPKEKQSGIFINVRKVSLYNERPFEHEFFLRIEKSFPFMEELTIRNHKQQINKQFRKSKNENQDLSIIKYPYLKQINLIQTCIDYYEQFLFDTKMDLAFGVRVCMMFELVKEVIYNFTRNRTRNNCAKINYVNLCTEIQFVGYSDNFSGGKQQLPEYIKDYFPHTQID
;
A
#
# COMPACT_ATOMS: atom_id res chain seq x y z
N MET A 1 -33.83 -15.64 -15.41
CA MET A 1 -33.42 -14.23 -15.21
C MET A 1 -33.57 -13.94 -13.72
N SER A 2 -32.53 -13.45 -13.07
CA SER A 2 -32.51 -13.30 -11.61
C SER A 2 -33.45 -12.18 -11.16
N ASN A 3 -34.26 -12.43 -10.12
CA ASN A 3 -35.05 -11.40 -9.42
C ASN A 3 -34.16 -10.52 -8.52
N LEU A 4 -32.98 -10.15 -9.01
CA LEU A 4 -31.97 -9.44 -8.22
C LEU A 4 -32.27 -7.94 -8.24
N GLU A 5 -32.82 -7.44 -7.13
CA GLU A 5 -33.18 -6.04 -7.00
C GLU A 5 -32.06 -5.16 -6.43
N LYS A 6 -31.06 -5.76 -5.78
CA LYS A 6 -29.94 -5.04 -5.14
C LYS A 6 -28.61 -5.73 -5.43
N LEU A 7 -27.60 -4.95 -5.80
CA LEU A 7 -26.25 -5.44 -6.08
C LEU A 7 -25.21 -4.43 -5.57
N ASP A 8 -24.28 -4.93 -4.76
CA ASP A 8 -23.05 -4.24 -4.38
C ASP A 8 -21.89 -4.92 -5.11
N LEU A 9 -21.28 -4.22 -6.08
CA LEU A 9 -20.30 -4.80 -7.00
C LEU A 9 -18.93 -4.15 -6.84
N TYR A 10 -17.90 -4.98 -6.61
CA TYR A 10 -16.51 -4.54 -6.68
C TYR A 10 -15.87 -5.07 -7.97
N ILE A 11 -15.44 -4.17 -8.85
CA ILE A 11 -14.79 -4.50 -10.12
C ILE A 11 -13.32 -4.11 -10.02
N ASN A 12 -12.42 -5.09 -10.17
CA ASN A 12 -10.99 -4.84 -10.32
C ASN A 12 -10.60 -5.07 -11.78
N VAL A 13 -10.18 -4.03 -12.48
CA VAL A 13 -9.82 -4.04 -13.90
C VAL A 13 -8.31 -3.87 -14.00
N VAL A 14 -7.62 -4.93 -14.39
CA VAL A 14 -6.16 -4.97 -14.52
C VAL A 14 -5.79 -5.06 -16.00
N GLU A 15 -4.71 -4.39 -16.41
CA GLU A 15 -4.13 -4.47 -17.77
C GLU A 15 -5.02 -4.01 -18.95
N ARG A 16 -6.12 -3.30 -18.70
CA ARG A 16 -6.87 -2.70 -19.81
C ARG A 16 -6.12 -1.51 -20.41
N LYS A 17 -6.14 -1.45 -21.75
CA LYS A 17 -5.68 -0.29 -22.54
C LYS A 17 -6.55 0.95 -22.34
N THR A 18 -7.84 0.76 -22.01
CA THR A 18 -8.81 1.83 -21.79
C THR A 18 -9.35 1.75 -20.37
N PHE A 19 -9.67 2.90 -19.77
CA PHE A 19 -10.36 2.90 -18.49
C PHE A 19 -11.76 2.29 -18.64
N PHE A 20 -12.24 1.62 -17.60
CA PHE A 20 -13.59 1.07 -17.56
C PHE A 20 -14.59 2.20 -17.28
N ASP A 21 -15.40 2.56 -18.28
CA ASP A 21 -16.25 3.75 -18.23
C ASP A 21 -17.71 3.43 -17.87
N GLY A 22 -18.56 4.45 -17.83
CA GLY A 22 -20.00 4.25 -17.61
C GLY A 22 -20.72 3.47 -18.72
N ASN A 23 -20.21 3.48 -19.95
CA ASN A 23 -20.78 2.69 -21.04
C ASN A 23 -20.44 1.21 -20.88
N ASP A 24 -19.20 0.88 -20.53
CA ASP A 24 -18.77 -0.47 -20.18
C ASP A 24 -19.67 -1.04 -19.07
N LEU A 25 -19.88 -0.28 -17.99
CA LEU A 25 -20.74 -0.68 -16.88
C LEU A 25 -22.19 -0.94 -17.32
N LYS A 26 -22.73 -0.03 -18.14
CA LYS A 26 -24.10 -0.13 -18.63
C LYS A 26 -24.30 -1.34 -19.55
N MET A 27 -23.42 -1.49 -20.54
CA MET A 27 -23.52 -2.51 -21.58
C MET A 27 -23.28 -3.90 -21.02
N ASN A 28 -22.30 -4.07 -20.14
CA ASN A 28 -21.87 -5.40 -19.69
C ASN A 28 -22.59 -5.88 -18.43
N ILE A 29 -23.21 -4.99 -17.63
CA ILE A 29 -23.82 -5.35 -16.35
C ILE A 29 -25.28 -4.91 -16.29
N ILE A 30 -25.54 -3.62 -16.39
CA ILE A 30 -26.88 -3.07 -16.06
C ILE A 30 -27.95 -3.52 -17.05
N ASN A 31 -27.64 -3.54 -18.35
CA ASN A 31 -28.60 -3.98 -19.38
C ASN A 31 -29.02 -5.45 -19.19
N HIS A 32 -28.22 -6.25 -18.49
CA HIS A 32 -28.51 -7.65 -18.19
C HIS A 32 -29.27 -7.84 -16.86
N MET A 33 -29.49 -6.77 -16.09
CA MET A 33 -30.16 -6.79 -14.78
C MET A 33 -31.32 -5.79 -14.73
N PRO A 34 -32.39 -5.97 -15.54
CA PRO A 34 -33.46 -4.99 -15.69
C PRO A 34 -34.31 -4.78 -14.42
N GLN A 35 -34.25 -5.70 -13.45
CA GLN A 35 -34.97 -5.58 -12.17
C GLN A 35 -34.13 -4.92 -11.07
N LEU A 36 -32.91 -4.47 -11.38
CA LEU A 36 -32.00 -3.90 -10.40
C LEU A 36 -32.44 -2.49 -9.98
N ASN A 37 -33.03 -2.38 -8.80
CA ASN A 37 -33.54 -1.13 -8.24
C ASN A 37 -32.47 -0.36 -7.46
N LYS A 38 -31.50 -1.07 -6.86
CA LYS A 38 -30.35 -0.47 -6.18
C LYS A 38 -29.06 -1.08 -6.69
N PHE A 39 -28.18 -0.22 -7.18
CA PHE A 39 -26.85 -0.62 -7.62
C PHE A 39 -25.80 0.26 -6.95
N THR A 40 -24.87 -0.38 -6.25
CA THR A 40 -23.67 0.28 -5.73
C THR A 40 -22.48 -0.43 -6.32
N PHE A 41 -21.52 0.32 -6.84
CA PHE A 41 -20.33 -0.25 -7.44
C PHE A 41 -19.08 0.51 -7.00
N ASN A 42 -17.97 -0.21 -6.98
CA ASN A 42 -16.64 0.32 -6.80
C ASN A 42 -15.76 -0.27 -7.89
N ILE A 43 -15.24 0.59 -8.77
CA ILE A 43 -14.37 0.19 -9.88
C ILE A 43 -12.96 0.66 -9.53
N CYS A 44 -12.04 -0.29 -9.41
CA CYS A 44 -10.61 -0.03 -9.34
C CYS A 44 -10.00 -0.42 -10.69
N SER A 45 -9.46 0.55 -11.43
CA SER A 45 -8.81 0.30 -12.72
C SER A 45 -7.32 0.59 -12.63
N LEU A 46 -6.51 -0.46 -12.80
CA LEU A 46 -5.06 -0.33 -12.95
C LEU A 46 -4.73 -0.33 -14.45
N SER A 47 -4.65 0.87 -15.02
CA SER A 47 -4.35 1.06 -16.44
C SER A 47 -2.91 1.52 -16.62
N ASN A 48 -2.16 0.79 -17.45
CA ASN A 48 -0.76 1.10 -17.76
C ASN A 48 -0.66 2.17 -18.86
N PHE A 49 -0.87 3.43 -18.49
CA PHE A 49 -0.84 4.58 -19.41
C PHE A 49 0.59 5.06 -19.77
N TYR A 50 1.57 4.15 -19.91
CA TYR A 50 2.98 4.54 -20.04
C TYR A 50 3.31 5.47 -21.21
N ASN A 51 2.44 5.52 -22.22
CA ASN A 51 2.66 6.30 -23.44
C ASN A 51 1.53 7.31 -23.71
N GLU A 52 0.54 7.43 -22.82
CA GLU A 52 -0.61 8.31 -23.08
C GLU A 52 -0.41 9.67 -22.43
N ILE A 53 -0.33 10.70 -23.28
CA ILE A 53 -0.23 12.11 -22.88
C ILE A 53 -1.54 12.59 -22.23
N ASN A 54 -2.64 11.87 -22.46
CA ASN A 54 -4.00 12.29 -22.09
C ASN A 54 -4.63 11.30 -21.11
N LEU A 55 -4.17 11.33 -19.86
CA LEU A 55 -4.87 10.67 -18.76
C LEU A 55 -6.25 11.33 -18.57
N PRO A 56 -7.35 10.56 -18.44
CA PRO A 56 -8.69 11.14 -18.32
C PRO A 56 -8.83 11.95 -17.04
N SER A 57 -9.27 13.21 -17.07
CA SER A 57 -9.48 13.96 -15.82
C SER A 57 -10.57 13.34 -14.95
N ASN A 58 -10.60 13.65 -13.65
CA ASN A 58 -11.70 13.26 -12.76
C ASN A 58 -13.07 13.65 -13.33
N GLU A 59 -13.19 14.88 -13.85
CA GLU A 59 -14.41 15.37 -14.47
C GLU A 59 -14.78 14.54 -15.71
N TYR A 60 -13.80 14.14 -16.51
CA TYR A 60 -14.05 13.28 -17.67
C TYR A 60 -14.59 11.91 -17.26
N ILE A 61 -13.98 11.26 -16.26
CA ILE A 61 -14.47 9.96 -15.76
C ILE A 61 -15.87 10.09 -15.21
N GLN A 62 -16.12 11.09 -14.35
CA GLN A 62 -17.44 11.31 -13.76
C GLN A 62 -18.52 11.55 -14.84
N ARG A 63 -18.19 12.27 -15.91
CA ARG A 63 -19.10 12.51 -17.04
C ARG A 63 -19.49 11.23 -17.77
N THR A 64 -18.65 10.19 -17.79
CA THR A 64 -19.01 8.92 -18.44
C THR A 64 -20.19 8.23 -17.76
N PHE A 65 -20.47 8.58 -16.50
CA PHE A 65 -21.62 8.09 -15.75
C PHE A 65 -22.78 9.08 -15.69
N SER A 66 -22.74 10.18 -16.44
CA SER A 66 -23.80 11.21 -16.44
C SER A 66 -25.18 10.68 -16.88
N ASN A 67 -25.20 9.62 -17.68
CA ASN A 67 -26.43 8.96 -18.15
C ASN A 67 -27.10 8.08 -17.08
N PHE A 68 -26.54 8.01 -15.88
CA PHE A 68 -27.12 7.28 -14.76
C PHE A 68 -27.98 8.26 -13.96
N ASN A 69 -29.25 7.91 -13.74
CA ASN A 69 -30.20 8.75 -12.98
C ASN A 69 -29.81 8.97 -11.51
N ASN A 70 -28.70 8.39 -11.05
CA ASN A 70 -28.27 8.43 -9.66
C ASN A 70 -27.33 9.62 -9.40
N LYS A 71 -27.67 10.46 -8.41
CA LYS A 71 -27.00 11.75 -8.16
C LYS A 71 -25.72 11.65 -7.33
N GLN A 72 -25.31 10.46 -6.90
CA GLN A 72 -24.18 10.28 -5.98
C GLN A 72 -23.07 9.43 -6.62
N ILE A 73 -22.48 9.94 -7.69
CA ILE A 73 -21.30 9.33 -8.32
C ILE A 73 -20.07 10.09 -7.84
N ILE A 74 -19.27 9.42 -7.02
CA ILE A 74 -18.00 9.94 -6.52
C ILE A 74 -16.90 9.23 -7.31
N CYS A 75 -16.09 10.00 -8.04
CA CYS A 75 -14.96 9.50 -8.84
C CYS A 75 -13.66 10.11 -8.35
N TRP A 76 -12.60 9.30 -8.30
CA TRP A 76 -11.25 9.74 -7.98
C TRP A 76 -10.26 9.03 -8.91
N THR A 77 -9.29 9.79 -9.42
CA THR A 77 -8.17 9.31 -10.19
C THR A 77 -6.88 9.70 -9.49
N ASP A 78 -6.11 8.69 -9.09
CA ASP A 78 -4.78 8.91 -8.57
C ASP A 78 -3.80 8.89 -9.74
N TYR A 79 -3.58 10.07 -10.31
CA TYR A 79 -2.42 10.30 -11.14
C TYR A 79 -1.27 10.67 -10.22
N PHE A 80 -0.17 9.92 -10.30
CA PHE A 80 1.12 10.36 -9.77
C PHE A 80 1.93 10.96 -10.93
N PRO A 81 1.59 12.17 -11.46
CA PRO A 81 2.45 12.81 -12.42
C PRO A 81 3.81 13.08 -11.75
N LYS A 82 4.90 12.91 -12.50
CA LYS A 82 6.25 13.09 -11.95
C LYS A 82 6.51 14.51 -11.43
N GLU A 83 5.74 15.52 -11.84
CA GLU A 83 6.19 16.93 -11.76
C GLU A 83 5.16 17.97 -11.28
N LYS A 84 3.92 17.61 -10.90
CA LYS A 84 2.95 18.61 -10.39
C LYS A 84 2.52 18.32 -8.96
N GLN A 85 2.46 19.40 -8.17
CA GLN A 85 2.04 19.49 -6.77
C GLN A 85 1.06 18.38 -6.42
N SER A 86 1.58 17.34 -5.79
CA SER A 86 0.76 16.30 -5.19
C SER A 86 -0.17 16.97 -4.18
N GLY A 87 -1.47 16.73 -4.30
CA GLY A 87 -2.43 17.18 -3.31
C GLY A 87 -2.04 16.68 -1.92
N ILE A 88 -2.27 17.50 -0.90
CA ILE A 88 -2.10 17.09 0.50
C ILE A 88 -3.43 16.51 0.97
N PHE A 89 -3.44 15.24 1.35
CA PHE A 89 -4.61 14.51 1.79
C PHE A 89 -4.67 14.44 3.32
N ILE A 90 -5.04 15.55 3.96
CA ILE A 90 -5.00 15.69 5.42
C ILE A 90 -5.96 14.75 6.18
N ASN A 91 -6.97 14.19 5.51
CA ASN A 91 -7.97 13.30 6.13
C ASN A 91 -7.67 11.81 5.94
N VAL A 92 -6.67 11.46 5.12
CA VAL A 92 -6.30 10.06 4.91
C VAL A 92 -5.52 9.55 6.11
N ARG A 93 -5.96 8.42 6.65
CA ARG A 93 -5.34 7.73 7.80
C ARG A 93 -4.75 6.38 7.43
N LYS A 94 -5.26 5.76 6.37
CA LYS A 94 -4.84 4.43 5.93
C LYS A 94 -4.47 4.47 4.46
N VAL A 95 -3.30 3.97 4.12
CA VAL A 95 -2.80 3.87 2.75
C VAL A 95 -2.44 2.41 2.49
N SER A 96 -3.00 1.85 1.41
CA SER A 96 -2.67 0.51 0.94
C SER A 96 -2.08 0.60 -0.45
N LEU A 97 -0.85 0.11 -0.60
CA LEU A 97 -0.07 0.18 -1.82
C LEU A 97 0.04 -1.21 -2.45
N TYR A 98 -0.53 -1.37 -3.64
CA TYR A 98 -0.40 -2.57 -4.46
C TYR A 98 0.00 -2.16 -5.88
N ASN A 99 1.11 -2.70 -6.38
CA ASN A 99 1.55 -2.42 -7.73
C ASN A 99 2.44 -3.56 -8.27
N GLU A 100 2.41 -3.76 -9.58
CA GLU A 100 3.30 -4.67 -10.30
C GLU A 100 4.71 -4.11 -10.45
N ARG A 101 4.89 -2.80 -10.26
CA ARG A 101 6.19 -2.11 -10.29
C ARG A 101 6.69 -1.79 -8.90
N PRO A 102 8.00 -1.86 -8.65
CA PRO A 102 8.55 -1.53 -7.34
C PRO A 102 8.31 -0.06 -6.98
N PHE A 103 8.09 0.22 -5.70
CA PHE A 103 8.07 1.57 -5.17
C PHE A 103 9.49 1.95 -4.74
N GLU A 104 10.10 2.90 -5.44
CA GLU A 104 11.44 3.40 -5.12
C GLU A 104 11.41 4.32 -3.88
N HIS A 105 12.58 4.64 -3.32
CA HIS A 105 12.68 5.51 -2.15
C HIS A 105 11.97 6.87 -2.33
N GLU A 106 12.11 7.49 -3.51
CA GLU A 106 11.47 8.76 -3.84
C GLU A 106 9.94 8.68 -3.91
N PHE A 107 9.39 7.46 -4.04
CA PHE A 107 7.95 7.24 -3.88
C PHE A 107 7.52 7.46 -2.43
N PHE A 108 8.25 6.90 -1.47
CA PHE A 108 7.92 7.04 -0.04
C PHE A 108 8.08 8.49 0.47
N LEU A 109 9.05 9.25 -0.05
CA LEU A 109 9.16 10.69 0.19
C LEU A 109 7.93 11.47 -0.30
N ARG A 110 7.32 11.03 -1.40
CA ARG A 110 6.07 11.63 -1.90
C ARG A 110 4.88 11.22 -1.03
N ILE A 111 4.82 9.98 -0.56
CA ILE A 111 3.80 9.52 0.40
C ILE A 111 3.85 10.36 1.68
N GLU A 112 5.03 10.64 2.22
CA GLU A 112 5.20 11.49 3.42
C GLU A 112 4.58 12.87 3.23
N LYS A 113 4.85 13.51 2.10
CA LYS A 113 4.36 14.85 1.79
C LYS A 113 2.85 14.87 1.53
N SER A 114 2.34 13.85 0.84
CA SER A 114 0.92 13.77 0.46
C SER A 114 0.03 13.33 1.61
N PHE A 115 0.53 12.53 2.56
CA PHE A 115 -0.27 11.93 3.63
C PHE A 115 0.31 12.22 5.02
N PRO A 116 0.35 13.50 5.45
CA PRO A 116 1.06 13.91 6.65
C PRO A 116 0.51 13.31 7.95
N PHE A 117 -0.74 12.81 7.94
CA PHE A 117 -1.42 12.21 9.09
C PHE A 117 -1.71 10.72 8.90
N MET A 118 -0.95 10.03 8.03
CA MET A 118 -1.10 8.60 7.82
C MET A 118 -0.78 7.82 9.11
N GLU A 119 -1.71 6.95 9.51
CA GLU A 119 -1.59 6.09 10.68
C GLU A 119 -1.31 4.63 10.32
N GLU A 120 -1.76 4.17 9.15
CA GLU A 120 -1.59 2.79 8.71
C GLU A 120 -1.06 2.74 7.28
N LEU A 121 0.00 1.96 7.07
CA LEU A 121 0.60 1.72 5.75
C LEU A 121 0.67 0.21 5.47
N THR A 122 -0.03 -0.24 4.44
CA THR A 122 0.07 -1.60 3.92
C THR A 122 0.76 -1.58 2.57
N ILE A 123 1.77 -2.45 2.39
CA ILE A 123 2.46 -2.59 1.11
C ILE A 123 2.35 -4.04 0.67
N ARG A 124 2.02 -4.23 -0.60
CA ARG A 124 1.96 -5.54 -1.26
C ARG A 124 2.67 -5.43 -2.60
N ASN A 125 3.93 -5.83 -2.61
CA ASN A 125 4.79 -5.67 -3.78
C ASN A 125 6.00 -6.62 -3.71
N HIS A 126 6.00 -7.63 -4.57
CA HIS A 126 7.05 -8.65 -4.61
C HIS A 126 8.23 -8.28 -5.52
N LYS A 127 8.17 -7.15 -6.24
CA LYS A 127 9.28 -6.71 -7.09
C LYS A 127 10.34 -6.00 -6.27
N GLN A 128 11.59 -6.31 -6.59
CA GLN A 128 12.76 -5.62 -6.04
C GLN A 128 12.84 -4.18 -6.56
N GLN A 129 13.28 -3.26 -5.71
CA GLN A 129 13.64 -1.90 -6.10
C GLN A 129 14.78 -1.94 -7.10
N ILE A 130 14.65 -1.17 -8.18
CA ILE A 130 15.66 -1.10 -9.24
C ILE A 130 16.83 -0.23 -8.76
N ASN A 131 16.53 0.87 -8.10
CA ASN A 131 17.51 1.84 -7.64
C ASN A 131 17.89 1.56 -6.19
N LYS A 132 18.42 0.35 -5.91
CA LYS A 132 18.90 0.00 -4.56
C LYS A 132 20.04 0.93 -4.13
N GLN A 133 19.70 1.95 -3.35
CA GLN A 133 20.64 2.98 -2.91
C GLN A 133 21.84 2.39 -2.14
N PHE A 134 21.66 1.25 -1.47
CA PHE A 134 22.70 0.61 -0.64
C PHE A 134 23.81 -0.13 -1.40
N ARG A 135 23.61 -0.48 -2.68
CA ARG A 135 24.62 -1.27 -3.41
C ARG A 135 25.63 -0.43 -4.19
N LYS A 136 25.40 0.88 -4.35
CA LYS A 136 26.15 1.69 -5.33
C LYS A 136 26.78 2.98 -4.82
N SER A 137 26.58 3.41 -3.58
CA SER A 137 27.25 4.64 -3.10
C SER A 137 28.72 4.37 -2.78
N LYS A 138 29.58 4.34 -3.81
CA LYS A 138 31.01 4.64 -3.66
C LYS A 138 31.24 6.14 -3.37
N ASN A 139 30.23 6.97 -3.61
CA ASN A 139 30.23 8.38 -3.24
C ASN A 139 29.46 8.54 -1.94
N GLU A 140 30.18 8.69 -0.83
CA GLU A 140 29.68 8.86 0.53
C GLU A 140 28.88 10.18 0.74
N ASN A 141 28.73 11.02 -0.29
CA ASN A 141 28.22 12.39 -0.17
C ASN A 141 26.78 12.61 -0.66
N GLN A 142 26.00 11.57 -0.97
CA GLN A 142 24.57 11.76 -1.21
C GLN A 142 23.81 11.59 0.11
N ASP A 143 23.66 12.70 0.84
CA ASP A 143 22.74 12.79 1.96
C ASP A 143 21.31 12.59 1.46
N LEU A 144 20.80 11.38 1.63
CA LEU A 144 19.41 11.06 1.34
C LEU A 144 18.54 11.58 2.46
N SER A 145 17.39 12.13 2.09
CA SER A 145 16.39 12.58 3.05
C SER A 145 15.83 11.37 3.81
N ILE A 146 15.98 11.37 5.13
CA ILE A 146 15.37 10.38 6.01
C ILE A 146 13.85 10.63 6.00
N ILE A 147 13.06 9.62 5.65
CA ILE A 147 11.60 9.70 5.60
C ILE A 147 11.04 9.63 7.02
N LYS A 148 10.06 10.48 7.33
CA LYS A 148 9.37 10.48 8.63
C LYS A 148 7.87 10.32 8.45
N TYR A 149 7.27 9.38 9.18
CA TYR A 149 5.81 9.27 9.28
C TYR A 149 5.41 9.47 10.75
N PRO A 150 5.23 10.73 11.21
CA PRO A 150 5.11 11.04 12.63
C PRO A 150 3.86 10.45 13.30
N TYR A 151 2.81 10.15 12.53
CA TYR A 151 1.56 9.58 13.04
C TYR A 151 1.39 8.10 12.74
N LEU A 152 2.39 7.45 12.14
CA LEU A 152 2.31 6.06 11.77
C LEU A 152 2.21 5.19 13.02
N LYS A 153 1.17 4.37 13.08
CA LYS A 153 0.90 3.41 14.16
C LYS A 153 1.05 1.99 13.68
N GLN A 154 0.88 1.72 12.38
CA GLN A 154 0.92 0.37 11.84
C GLN A 154 1.57 0.29 10.46
N ILE A 155 2.39 -0.75 10.26
CA ILE A 155 2.97 -1.11 8.96
C ILE A 155 2.69 -2.60 8.69
N ASN A 156 2.23 -2.92 7.48
CA ASN A 156 2.09 -4.30 7.02
C ASN A 156 2.95 -4.57 5.77
N LEU A 157 3.94 -5.46 5.92
CA LEU A 157 4.93 -5.86 4.91
C LEU A 157 4.91 -7.38 4.62
N ILE A 158 3.87 -8.12 5.03
CA ILE A 158 3.84 -9.59 4.88
C ILE A 158 4.03 -10.02 3.41
N GLN A 159 3.46 -9.28 2.47
CA GLN A 159 3.48 -9.60 1.04
C GLN A 159 4.41 -8.65 0.25
N THR A 160 5.59 -8.37 0.79
CA THR A 160 6.57 -7.51 0.11
C THR A 160 7.91 -8.22 -0.11
N CYS A 161 8.72 -7.69 -1.03
CA CYS A 161 10.11 -8.10 -1.15
C CYS A 161 10.97 -7.53 -0.01
N ILE A 162 12.19 -8.06 0.11
CA ILE A 162 13.15 -7.67 1.15
C ILE A 162 13.56 -6.18 1.13
N ASP A 163 13.53 -5.54 -0.04
CA ASP A 163 13.97 -4.14 -0.17
C ASP A 163 13.10 -3.18 0.66
N TYR A 164 11.81 -3.52 0.83
CA TYR A 164 10.89 -2.75 1.68
C TYR A 164 11.20 -2.93 3.16
N TYR A 165 11.65 -4.12 3.59
CA TYR A 165 12.10 -4.34 4.96
C TYR A 165 13.34 -3.48 5.24
N GLU A 166 14.30 -3.44 4.31
CA GLU A 166 15.43 -2.53 4.42
C GLU A 166 15.00 -1.05 4.45
N GLN A 167 13.99 -0.68 3.65
CA GLN A 167 13.47 0.67 3.61
C GLN A 167 12.92 1.15 4.96
N PHE A 168 12.22 0.30 5.72
CA PHE A 168 11.62 0.68 7.00
C PHE A 168 12.50 0.37 8.22
N LEU A 169 13.31 -0.69 8.18
CA LEU A 169 14.10 -1.10 9.34
C LEU A 169 15.44 -0.36 9.46
N PHE A 170 15.97 0.24 8.39
CA PHE A 170 17.21 1.02 8.48
C PHE A 170 16.94 2.45 8.92
N ASP A 171 17.66 2.88 9.96
CA ASP A 171 17.58 4.24 10.49
C ASP A 171 18.14 5.31 9.52
N THR A 172 19.03 4.91 8.61
CA THR A 172 19.54 5.78 7.55
C THR A 172 18.51 6.11 6.47
N LYS A 173 17.34 5.45 6.47
CA LYS A 173 16.29 5.63 5.45
C LYS A 173 14.98 6.14 6.01
N MET A 174 14.68 5.74 7.24
CA MET A 174 13.39 5.91 7.87
C MET A 174 13.61 6.26 9.33
N ASP A 175 12.86 7.25 9.82
CA ASP A 175 12.74 7.55 11.24
C ASP A 175 11.35 7.10 11.69
N LEU A 176 11.22 5.86 12.18
CA LEU A 176 9.94 5.35 12.64
C LEU A 176 9.47 6.13 13.87
N ALA A 177 8.15 6.32 13.99
CA ALA A 177 7.55 6.81 15.23
C ALA A 177 7.67 5.75 16.34
N PHE A 178 7.67 6.18 17.60
CA PHE A 178 7.64 5.27 18.74
C PHE A 178 6.26 4.61 18.85
N GLY A 179 6.24 3.31 19.14
CA GLY A 179 4.99 2.58 19.31
C GLY A 179 4.33 2.10 18.02
N VAL A 180 5.11 1.96 16.95
CA VAL A 180 4.62 1.39 15.67
C VAL A 180 4.45 -0.12 15.82
N ARG A 181 3.33 -0.63 15.32
CA ARG A 181 3.05 -2.06 15.14
C ARG A 181 3.49 -2.49 13.75
N VAL A 182 4.16 -3.62 13.64
CA VAL A 182 4.65 -4.10 12.34
C VAL A 182 4.25 -5.56 12.10
N CYS A 183 3.69 -5.84 10.93
CA CYS A 183 3.43 -7.19 10.43
C CYS A 183 4.43 -7.53 9.32
N MET A 184 5.17 -8.62 9.48
CA MET A 184 6.32 -8.97 8.64
C MET A 184 6.50 -10.49 8.53
N MET A 185 7.22 -10.95 7.50
CA MET A 185 7.68 -12.33 7.38
C MET A 185 8.96 -12.54 8.19
N PHE A 186 8.96 -13.55 9.06
CA PHE A 186 10.08 -13.84 9.97
C PHE A 186 11.42 -14.02 9.23
N GLU A 187 11.42 -14.81 8.16
CA GLU A 187 12.64 -15.10 7.40
C GLU A 187 13.25 -13.84 6.75
N LEU A 188 12.41 -12.93 6.23
CA LEU A 188 12.89 -11.68 5.64
C LEU A 188 13.42 -10.72 6.70
N VAL A 189 12.79 -10.66 7.87
CA VAL A 189 13.30 -9.88 9.01
C VAL A 189 14.69 -10.37 9.38
N LYS A 190 14.82 -11.68 9.61
CA LYS A 190 16.08 -12.34 9.97
C LYS A 190 17.19 -12.07 8.97
N GLU A 191 16.88 -12.09 7.67
CA GLU A 191 17.82 -11.74 6.60
C GLU A 191 18.26 -10.27 6.70
N VAL A 192 17.33 -9.32 6.77
CA VAL A 192 17.62 -7.88 6.79
C VAL A 192 18.45 -7.45 7.98
N ILE A 193 18.10 -7.96 9.16
CA ILE A 193 18.80 -7.62 10.42
C ILE A 193 19.99 -8.54 10.70
N TYR A 194 20.38 -9.37 9.71
CA TYR A 194 21.53 -10.28 9.75
C TYR A 194 21.53 -11.17 11.00
N ASN A 195 20.53 -12.05 11.12
CA ASN A 195 20.33 -12.91 12.29
C ASN A 195 20.36 -12.14 13.62
N PHE A 196 19.73 -10.97 13.65
CA PHE A 196 19.64 -10.11 14.83
C PHE A 196 21.02 -9.67 15.34
N THR A 197 21.92 -9.29 14.42
CA THR A 197 23.24 -8.74 14.78
C THR A 197 23.57 -7.42 14.06
N ARG A 198 22.73 -6.99 13.11
CA ARG A 198 22.93 -5.73 12.39
C ARG A 198 22.58 -4.53 13.26
N ASN A 199 23.56 -3.67 13.53
CA ASN A 199 23.33 -2.48 14.38
C ASN A 199 22.53 -1.36 13.70
N ARG A 200 22.66 -1.21 12.37
CA ARG A 200 21.97 -0.15 11.60
C ARG A 200 20.44 -0.25 11.60
N THR A 201 19.88 -1.37 12.07
CA THR A 201 18.43 -1.53 12.18
C THR A 201 17.92 -1.39 13.61
N ARG A 202 18.81 -1.42 14.62
CA ARG A 202 18.44 -1.44 16.03
C ARG A 202 17.60 -0.24 16.44
N ASN A 203 17.94 0.96 15.95
CA ASN A 203 17.24 2.18 16.31
C ASN A 203 15.75 2.17 15.91
N ASN A 204 15.43 1.66 14.72
CA ASN A 204 14.03 1.53 14.29
C ASN A 204 13.34 0.31 14.91
N CYS A 205 14.05 -0.82 15.03
CA CYS A 205 13.53 -2.00 15.74
C CYS A 205 13.13 -1.69 17.19
N ALA A 206 13.92 -0.87 17.89
CA ALA A 206 13.65 -0.46 19.26
C ALA A 206 12.38 0.38 19.42
N LYS A 207 11.90 1.03 18.36
CA LYS A 207 10.67 1.85 18.39
C LYS A 207 9.40 1.06 18.15
N ILE A 208 9.52 -0.21 17.75
CA ILE A 208 8.38 -1.09 17.47
C ILE A 208 7.85 -1.67 18.78
N ASN A 209 6.55 -1.48 19.05
CA ASN A 209 5.88 -1.97 20.28
C ASN A 209 5.13 -3.28 20.10
N TYR A 210 4.97 -3.73 18.86
CA TYR A 210 4.28 -4.96 18.52
C TYR A 210 4.81 -5.46 17.19
N VAL A 211 5.27 -6.72 17.16
CA VAL A 211 5.72 -7.37 15.94
C VAL A 211 4.90 -8.64 15.74
N ASN A 212 4.16 -8.70 14.64
CA ASN A 212 3.58 -9.95 14.16
C ASN A 212 4.52 -10.54 13.10
N LEU A 213 5.22 -11.62 13.45
CA LEU A 213 6.13 -12.34 12.55
C LEU A 213 5.44 -13.58 12.01
N CYS A 214 5.18 -13.61 10.71
CA CYS A 214 4.60 -14.75 10.02
C CYS A 214 5.71 -15.66 9.47
N THR A 215 5.62 -16.98 9.69
CA THR A 215 6.56 -17.96 9.11
C THR A 215 6.11 -18.47 7.74
N GLU A 216 4.81 -18.45 7.46
CA GLU A 216 4.25 -18.93 6.21
C GLU A 216 3.39 -17.85 5.56
N ILE A 217 3.46 -17.77 4.23
CA ILE A 217 2.49 -17.00 3.45
C ILE A 217 1.20 -17.79 3.46
N GLN A 218 0.41 -17.61 4.52
CA GLN A 218 -0.97 -18.06 4.46
C GLN A 218 -1.67 -17.18 3.44
N PHE A 219 -2.11 -17.78 2.33
CA PHE A 219 -3.01 -17.14 1.37
C PHE A 219 -4.39 -16.97 2.02
N VAL A 220 -4.45 -16.13 3.05
CA VAL A 220 -5.72 -15.74 3.67
C VAL A 220 -6.36 -14.76 2.70
N GLY A 221 -7.42 -15.18 2.03
CA GLY A 221 -8.15 -14.33 1.09
C GLY A 221 -8.60 -13.05 1.78
N TYR A 222 -8.01 -11.91 1.42
CA TYR A 222 -8.40 -10.50 1.67
C TYR A 222 -8.98 -10.08 3.03
N SER A 223 -9.08 -10.92 4.06
CA SER A 223 -9.62 -10.50 5.33
C SER A 223 -8.54 -9.72 6.09
N ASP A 224 -8.78 -8.43 6.28
CA ASP A 224 -7.93 -7.54 7.09
C ASP A 224 -7.84 -7.96 8.58
N ASN A 225 -8.59 -8.99 8.98
CA ASN A 225 -8.58 -9.55 10.31
C ASN A 225 -7.57 -10.70 10.39
N PHE A 226 -6.29 -10.37 10.51
CA PHE A 226 -5.24 -11.35 10.77
C PHE A 226 -5.23 -11.73 12.26
N SER A 227 -5.90 -12.83 12.62
CA SER A 227 -5.71 -13.48 13.91
C SER A 227 -4.58 -14.52 13.77
N GLY A 228 -3.33 -14.05 13.81
CA GLY A 228 -2.17 -14.94 13.79
C GLY A 228 -2.23 -15.89 14.99
N GLY A 229 -2.00 -17.19 14.77
CA GLY A 229 -1.81 -18.14 15.87
C GLY A 229 -0.60 -17.73 16.70
N LYS A 230 -0.72 -17.80 18.03
CA LYS A 230 0.35 -17.45 18.97
C LYS A 230 1.57 -18.31 18.69
N GLN A 231 2.65 -17.70 18.20
CA GLN A 231 3.92 -18.38 17.99
C GLN A 231 4.90 -17.86 19.04
N GLN A 232 5.44 -18.75 19.87
CA GLN A 232 6.49 -18.38 20.81
C GLN A 232 7.72 -17.92 20.03
N LEU A 233 7.98 -16.61 20.05
CA LEU A 233 9.18 -16.04 19.48
C LEU A 233 10.39 -16.36 20.36
N PRO A 234 11.56 -16.69 19.77
CA PRO A 234 12.79 -16.88 20.51
C PRO A 234 13.14 -15.67 21.39
N GLU A 235 13.66 -15.90 22.60
CA GLU A 235 13.94 -14.82 23.56
C GLU A 235 14.91 -13.75 23.03
N TYR A 236 15.88 -14.15 22.20
CA TYR A 236 16.87 -13.23 21.62
C TYR A 236 16.25 -12.12 20.75
N ILE A 237 15.00 -12.30 20.28
CA ILE A 237 14.28 -11.29 19.51
C ILE A 237 13.96 -10.07 20.37
N LYS A 238 13.77 -10.26 21.69
CA LYS A 238 13.48 -9.16 22.63
C LYS A 238 14.62 -8.15 22.72
N ASP A 239 15.87 -8.57 22.48
CA ASP A 239 17.02 -7.66 22.45
C ASP A 239 16.96 -6.66 21.29
N TYR A 240 16.24 -7.00 20.22
CA TYR A 240 16.00 -6.13 19.07
C TYR A 240 14.68 -5.38 19.15
N PHE A 241 13.68 -5.99 19.78
CA PHE A 241 12.33 -5.45 19.91
C PHE A 241 11.93 -5.37 21.40
N PRO A 242 12.60 -4.51 22.20
CA PRO A 242 12.50 -4.48 23.66
C PRO A 242 11.11 -4.09 24.18
N HIS A 243 10.29 -3.45 23.35
CA HIS A 243 8.95 -3.00 23.73
C HIS A 243 7.84 -3.89 23.17
N THR A 244 8.19 -4.96 22.45
CA THR A 244 7.21 -5.82 21.81
C THR A 244 6.50 -6.70 22.82
N GLN A 245 5.19 -6.53 22.91
CA GLN A 245 4.32 -7.55 23.47
C GLN A 245 4.28 -8.72 22.48
N ILE A 246 4.77 -9.89 22.92
CA ILE A 246 4.74 -11.12 22.14
C ILE A 246 3.45 -11.83 22.53
N ASP A 247 2.47 -11.85 21.62
CA ASP A 247 1.20 -12.57 21.83
C ASP A 247 1.28 -14.05 21.46
#